data_AF-A0A3D6C8W1-F1
#
_entry.id   AF-A0A3D6C8W1-F1
#
_cell.length_a   1.000
_cell.length_b   1.000
_cell.length_c   1.000
_cell.angle_alpha   90.00
_cell.angle_beta   90.00
_cell.angle_gamma   90.00
#
_symmetry.space_group_name_H-M   'P 1'
#
loop_
_entity.id
_entity.type
_entity.pdbx_description
1 polymer ?
#
loop_
_entity_poly.entity_id
_entity_poly.type
_entity_poly.pdbx_seq_one_letter_code
_entity_poly.pdbx_strand_id
1 'polypeptide(L)'
;MTTILIATLFLASVIGFGLLMNHLRQKGFRTKTSPIQTPAKPKEDPKLVYTKILDTLLKLNLMIRRDRHLSPAITLQVEKIIDDLKAVTPAMLERYPGETLTYEIKKIGNTHLYKTVKEYLDLSLESREQQLDVFTDLIDGLRDVCQRSRIIVEKNETQEFKTMALFLSNKFS
;
A
#
# COMPACT_ATOMS: atom_id res chain seq x y z
N MET A 1 47.54 -17.49 -7.44
CA MET A 1 47.77 -17.61 -5.97
C MET A 1 47.17 -16.47 -5.15
N THR A 2 47.00 -15.27 -5.70
CA THR A 2 46.41 -14.11 -5.00
C THR A 2 44.90 -14.21 -4.73
N THR A 3 44.14 -14.85 -5.61
CA THR A 3 42.67 -15.00 -5.45
C THR A 3 42.25 -15.97 -4.34
N ILE A 4 43.06 -17.00 -4.08
CA ILE A 4 42.78 -18.00 -3.02
C ILE A 4 43.02 -17.40 -1.62
N LEU A 5 44.00 -16.50 -1.47
CA LEU A 5 44.30 -15.81 -0.21
C LEU A 5 43.21 -14.77 0.18
N ILE A 6 42.55 -14.14 -0.79
CA ILE A 6 41.48 -13.17 -0.52
C ILE A 6 40.20 -13.88 -0.06
N ALA A 7 39.88 -15.04 -0.67
CA ALA A 7 38.69 -15.82 -0.30
C ALA A 7 38.78 -16.40 1.12
N THR A 8 39.97 -16.82 1.57
CA THR A 8 40.15 -17.35 2.94
C THR A 8 40.08 -16.25 4.01
N LEU A 9 40.56 -15.04 3.71
CA LEU A 9 40.45 -13.87 4.61
C LEU A 9 39.00 -13.40 4.77
N PHE A 10 38.19 -13.46 3.70
CA PHE A 10 36.77 -13.09 3.76
C PHE A 10 35.92 -14.13 4.51
N LEU A 11 36.25 -15.42 4.40
CA LEU A 11 35.51 -16.48 5.09
C LEU A 11 35.79 -16.47 6.60
N ALA A 12 37.03 -16.17 7.01
CA ALA A 12 37.41 -16.06 8.41
C ALA A 12 36.73 -14.86 9.11
N SER A 13 36.53 -13.74 8.42
CA SER A 13 35.86 -12.55 8.98
C SER A 13 34.36 -12.77 9.17
N VAL A 14 33.68 -13.46 8.24
CA VAL A 14 32.24 -13.77 8.34
C VAL A 14 31.95 -14.75 9.47
N ILE A 15 32.80 -15.77 9.66
CA ILE A 15 32.66 -16.73 10.77
C ILE A 15 32.95 -16.07 12.12
N GLY A 16 33.98 -15.21 12.19
CA GLY A 16 34.29 -14.44 13.40
C GLY A 16 33.17 -13.47 13.80
N PHE A 17 32.55 -12.80 12.82
CA PHE A 17 31.45 -11.86 13.08
C PHE A 17 30.15 -12.59 13.48
N GLY A 18 29.87 -13.76 12.89
CA GLY A 18 28.73 -14.60 13.24
C GLY A 18 28.80 -15.14 14.68
N LEU A 19 29.98 -15.57 15.13
CA LEU A 19 30.19 -16.05 16.50
C LEU A 19 30.15 -14.91 17.53
N LEU A 20 30.66 -13.72 17.18
CA LEU A 20 30.61 -12.55 18.06
C LEU A 20 29.17 -12.03 18.26
N MET A 21 28.35 -12.01 17.20
CA MET A 21 26.93 -11.64 17.32
C MET A 21 26.11 -12.63 18.15
N ASN A 22 26.43 -13.93 18.06
CA ASN A 22 25.72 -14.93 18.84
C ASN A 22 26.09 -14.85 20.34
N HIS A 23 27.35 -14.48 20.65
CA HIS A 23 27.81 -14.31 22.03
C HIS A 23 27.29 -13.03 22.70
N LEU A 24 27.04 -11.96 21.93
CA LEU A 24 26.40 -10.72 22.41
C LEU A 24 24.88 -10.88 22.61
N ARG A 25 24.22 -11.77 21.87
CA ARG A 25 22.79 -12.09 22.08
C ARG A 25 22.54 -12.92 23.34
N GLN A 26 23.51 -13.68 23.83
CA GLN A 26 23.34 -14.56 25.00
C GLN A 26 23.76 -13.93 26.34
N LYS A 27 24.52 -12.83 26.34
CA LYS A 27 24.86 -12.08 27.57
C LYS A 27 23.96 -10.84 27.67
N GLY A 28 22.84 -11.04 28.36
CA GLY A 28 21.70 -10.12 28.35
C GLY A 28 21.97 -8.68 28.77
N PHE A 29 21.25 -7.77 28.11
CA PHE A 29 20.70 -6.59 28.76
C PHE A 29 19.25 -6.89 29.17
N ARG A 30 19.06 -7.32 30.42
CA ARG A 30 17.80 -7.11 31.13
C ARG A 30 17.72 -5.63 31.48
N THR A 31 17.43 -4.79 30.51
CA THR A 31 16.88 -3.46 30.80
C THR A 31 15.41 -3.66 31.12
N LYS A 32 15.02 -3.39 32.37
CA LYS A 32 13.62 -3.03 32.70
C LYS A 32 13.33 -1.73 31.95
N THR A 33 13.06 -1.82 30.66
CA THR A 33 12.40 -0.75 29.93
C THR A 33 10.93 -1.02 30.17
N SER A 34 10.33 -0.29 31.12
CA SER A 34 8.89 0.00 31.01
C SER A 34 8.64 0.34 29.53
N PRO A 35 7.64 -0.26 28.86
CA PRO A 35 7.40 0.04 27.46
C PRO A 35 7.33 1.56 27.36
N ILE A 36 8.32 2.16 26.69
CA ILE A 36 8.25 3.56 26.30
C ILE A 36 7.01 3.56 25.43
N GLN A 37 5.91 4.05 25.99
CA GLN A 37 4.72 4.36 25.24
C GLN A 37 5.21 5.40 24.24
N THR A 38 5.48 4.95 23.02
CA THR A 38 5.59 5.83 21.88
C THR A 38 4.38 6.74 22.00
N PRO A 39 4.55 8.08 22.13
CA PRO A 39 3.40 8.96 22.29
C PRO A 39 2.43 8.61 21.17
N ALA A 40 1.23 8.17 21.54
CA ALA A 40 0.22 7.77 20.58
C ALA A 40 0.13 8.91 19.57
N LYS A 41 0.41 8.63 18.29
CA LYS A 41 0.20 9.61 17.23
C LYS A 41 -1.19 10.21 17.47
N PRO A 42 -1.34 11.56 17.47
CA PRO A 42 -2.65 12.18 17.64
C PRO A 42 -3.63 11.43 16.75
N LYS A 43 -4.71 10.91 17.35
CA LYS A 43 -5.69 10.10 16.64
C LYS A 43 -6.31 11.03 15.60
N GLU A 44 -5.84 10.92 14.36
CA GLU A 44 -6.29 11.78 13.26
C GLU A 44 -7.80 11.64 13.14
N ASP A 45 -8.52 12.76 13.06
CA ASP A 45 -9.98 12.75 13.01
C ASP A 45 -10.44 11.93 11.78
N PRO A 46 -11.15 10.81 11.97
CA PRO A 46 -11.66 9.98 10.88
C PRO A 46 -12.42 10.79 9.81
N LYS A 47 -13.17 11.81 10.21
CA LYS A 47 -13.93 12.65 9.28
C LYS A 47 -12.99 13.47 8.40
N LEU A 48 -12.00 14.13 9.00
CA LEU A 48 -11.01 14.92 8.27
C LEU A 48 -10.21 14.06 7.29
N VAL A 49 -9.80 12.85 7.70
CA VAL A 49 -9.11 11.89 6.84
C VAL A 49 -9.99 11.49 5.67
N TYR A 50 -11.25 11.16 5.94
CA TYR A 50 -12.19 10.76 4.91
C TYR A 50 -12.49 11.89 3.90
N THR A 51 -12.64 13.13 4.36
CA THR A 51 -12.82 14.29 3.47
C THR A 51 -11.64 14.46 2.51
N LYS A 52 -10.40 14.36 2.98
CA LYS A 52 -9.20 14.44 2.11
C LYS A 52 -9.19 13.33 1.03
N ILE A 53 -9.62 12.13 1.40
CA ILE A 53 -9.76 11.01 0.46
C ILE A 53 -10.82 11.36 -0.59
N LEU A 54 -12.00 11.82 -0.17
CA LEU A 54 -13.07 12.22 -1.10
C LEU A 54 -12.64 13.31 -2.07
N ASP A 55 -11.92 14.33 -1.60
CA ASP A 55 -11.41 15.41 -2.45
C ASP A 55 -10.45 14.87 -3.52
N THR A 56 -9.59 13.92 -3.14
CA THR A 56 -8.66 13.27 -4.06
C THR A 56 -9.40 12.43 -5.10
N LEU A 57 -10.38 11.62 -4.68
CA LEU A 57 -11.19 10.79 -5.57
C LEU A 57 -12.08 11.63 -6.50
N LEU A 58 -12.60 12.77 -6.02
CA LEU A 58 -13.34 13.72 -6.84
C LEU A 58 -12.44 14.36 -7.89
N LYS A 59 -11.23 14.79 -7.50
CA LYS A 59 -10.24 15.34 -8.42
C LYS A 59 -9.87 14.32 -9.50
N LEU A 60 -9.70 13.05 -9.13
CA LEU A 60 -9.50 11.95 -10.08
C LEU A 60 -10.67 11.83 -11.06
N ASN A 61 -11.90 11.76 -10.56
CA ASN A 61 -13.10 11.61 -11.40
C ASN A 61 -13.22 12.76 -12.43
N LEU A 62 -13.00 14.00 -11.97
CA LEU A 62 -13.02 15.16 -12.85
C LEU A 62 -11.90 15.11 -13.90
N MET A 63 -10.72 14.58 -13.55
CA MET A 63 -9.59 14.43 -14.46
C MET A 63 -9.90 13.41 -15.57
N ILE A 64 -10.36 12.20 -15.21
CA ILE A 64 -10.65 11.15 -16.19
C ILE A 64 -11.81 11.54 -17.12
N ARG A 65 -12.83 12.25 -16.61
CA ARG A 65 -13.96 12.72 -17.42
C ARG A 65 -13.62 13.85 -18.39
N ARG A 66 -12.51 14.55 -18.17
CA ARG A 66 -12.02 15.61 -19.08
C ARG A 66 -11.15 15.07 -20.20
N ASP A 67 -10.56 13.88 -20.02
CA ASP A 67 -9.74 13.26 -21.05
C ASP A 67 -10.65 12.61 -22.12
N ARG A 68 -10.57 13.13 -23.36
CA ARG A 68 -11.41 12.66 -24.48
C ARG A 68 -10.89 11.37 -25.12
N HIS A 69 -9.66 10.97 -24.81
CA HIS A 69 -8.99 9.81 -25.41
C HIS A 69 -9.03 8.59 -24.48
N LEU A 70 -9.40 8.78 -23.21
CA LEU A 70 -9.60 7.69 -22.28
C LEU A 70 -10.84 6.89 -22.66
N SER A 71 -10.72 5.57 -22.73
CA SER A 71 -11.84 4.72 -23.12
C SER A 71 -12.94 4.74 -22.05
N PRO A 72 -14.23 4.65 -22.45
CA PRO A 72 -15.34 4.58 -21.50
C PRO A 72 -15.25 3.38 -20.54
N ALA A 73 -14.68 2.26 -21.00
CA ALA A 73 -14.51 1.06 -20.19
C ALA A 73 -13.55 1.29 -19.01
N ILE A 74 -12.40 1.92 -19.27
CA ILE A 74 -11.42 2.27 -18.24
C ILE A 74 -11.99 3.32 -17.29
N THR A 75 -12.67 4.34 -17.82
CA THR A 75 -13.37 5.34 -16.99
C THR A 75 -14.33 4.65 -16.01
N LEU A 76 -15.16 3.72 -16.49
CA LEU A 76 -16.08 2.96 -15.66
C LEU A 76 -15.37 2.10 -14.61
N GLN A 77 -14.24 1.48 -14.95
CA GLN A 77 -13.46 0.72 -13.97
C GLN A 77 -12.92 1.61 -12.85
N VAL A 78 -12.33 2.76 -13.19
CA VAL A 78 -11.82 3.72 -12.19
C VAL A 78 -12.96 4.24 -11.31
N GLU A 79 -14.12 4.55 -11.89
CA GLU A 79 -15.30 4.99 -11.13
C GLU A 79 -15.81 3.92 -10.14
N LYS A 80 -15.79 2.64 -10.52
CA LYS A 80 -16.12 1.54 -9.60
C LYS A 80 -15.15 1.47 -8.42
N ILE A 81 -13.85 1.67 -8.64
CA ILE A 81 -12.86 1.74 -7.55
C ILE A 81 -13.18 2.91 -6.63
N ILE A 82 -13.50 4.08 -7.19
CA ILE A 82 -13.90 5.26 -6.40
C ILE A 82 -15.11 4.96 -5.53
N ASP A 83 -16.13 4.30 -6.07
CA ASP A 83 -17.35 3.95 -5.33
C ASP A 83 -17.09 2.91 -4.23
N ASP A 84 -16.26 1.90 -4.49
CA ASP A 84 -15.86 0.93 -3.47
C ASP A 84 -15.05 1.59 -2.35
N LEU A 85 -14.14 2.51 -2.68
CA LEU A 85 -13.38 3.27 -1.68
C LEU A 85 -14.29 4.18 -0.84
N LYS A 86 -15.26 4.84 -1.45
CA LYS A 86 -16.28 5.63 -0.73
C LYS A 86 -17.09 4.77 0.24
N ALA A 87 -17.41 3.54 -0.13
CA ALA A 87 -18.16 2.63 0.71
C ALA A 87 -17.32 2.08 1.89
N VAL A 88 -16.10 1.61 1.62
CA VAL A 88 -15.29 0.87 2.61
C VAL A 88 -14.50 1.78 3.56
N THR A 89 -14.02 2.93 3.08
CA THR A 89 -13.14 3.82 3.85
C THR A 89 -13.74 4.32 5.17
N PRO A 90 -14.97 4.88 5.22
CA PRO A 90 -15.52 5.40 6.49
C PRO A 90 -15.66 4.27 7.53
N ALA A 91 -16.14 3.10 7.09
CA ALA A 91 -16.24 1.92 7.93
C ALA A 91 -14.88 1.48 8.51
N MET A 92 -13.81 1.51 7.71
CA MET A 92 -12.47 1.15 8.15
C MET A 92 -11.88 2.15 9.14
N LEU A 93 -12.08 3.44 8.89
CA LEU A 93 -11.61 4.50 9.79
C LEU A 93 -12.32 4.48 11.14
N GLU A 94 -13.63 4.17 11.16
CA GLU A 94 -14.42 4.16 12.39
C GLU A 94 -14.24 2.87 13.20
N ARG A 95 -14.38 1.70 12.55
CA ARG A 95 -14.38 0.39 13.23
C ARG A 95 -12.98 -0.17 13.45
N TYR A 96 -12.06 0.10 12.52
CA TYR A 96 -10.76 -0.56 12.47
C TYR A 96 -9.57 0.41 12.28
N PRO A 97 -9.49 1.55 12.99
CA PRO A 97 -8.50 2.61 12.72
C PRO A 97 -7.03 2.17 12.86
N GLY A 98 -6.75 1.14 13.65
CA GLY A 98 -5.39 0.63 13.91
C GLY A 98 -4.96 -0.52 13.00
N GLU A 99 -5.85 -1.00 12.13
CA GLU A 99 -5.56 -2.15 11.27
C GLU A 99 -4.71 -1.77 10.06
N THR A 100 -3.80 -2.66 9.66
CA THR A 100 -2.92 -2.43 8.51
C THR A 100 -3.73 -2.25 7.23
N LEU A 101 -4.83 -2.98 7.08
CA LEU A 101 -5.74 -2.82 5.93
C LEU A 101 -6.33 -1.40 5.87
N THR A 102 -6.62 -0.78 7.02
CA THR A 102 -7.09 0.62 7.05
C THR A 102 -6.01 1.58 6.55
N TYR A 103 -4.74 1.33 6.88
CA TYR A 103 -3.64 2.10 6.33
C TYR A 103 -3.56 1.98 4.80
N GLU A 104 -3.64 0.76 4.26
CA GLU A 104 -3.56 0.55 2.82
C GLU A 104 -4.75 1.15 2.06
N ILE A 105 -5.98 1.00 2.59
CA ILE A 105 -7.17 1.64 1.99
C ILE A 105 -7.04 3.17 1.96
N LYS A 106 -6.54 3.78 3.05
CA LYS A 106 -6.23 5.21 3.07
C LYS A 106 -5.18 5.59 2.02
N LYS A 107 -4.14 4.78 1.86
CA LYS A 107 -3.04 5.01 0.91
C LYS A 107 -3.54 4.97 -0.53
N ILE A 108 -4.41 4.01 -0.85
CA ILE A 108 -5.06 3.90 -2.16
C ILE A 108 -5.91 5.14 -2.44
N GLY A 109 -6.81 5.48 -1.51
CA GLY A 109 -7.75 6.59 -1.69
C GLY A 109 -7.10 7.98 -1.72
N ASN A 110 -6.03 8.20 -0.95
CA ASN A 110 -5.34 9.50 -0.90
C ASN A 110 -4.29 9.70 -1.98
N THR A 111 -3.72 8.63 -2.55
CA THR A 111 -2.52 8.81 -3.38
C THR A 111 -2.41 7.81 -4.52
N HIS A 112 -2.46 6.50 -4.27
CA HIS A 112 -2.06 5.54 -5.31
C HIS A 112 -2.95 5.61 -6.54
N LEU A 113 -4.27 5.50 -6.38
CA LEU A 113 -5.17 5.48 -7.54
C LEU A 113 -5.03 6.75 -8.38
N TYR A 114 -4.97 7.92 -7.72
CA TYR A 114 -4.77 9.20 -8.40
C TYR A 114 -3.45 9.22 -9.16
N LYS A 115 -2.34 8.85 -8.50
CA LYS A 115 -1.00 8.85 -9.08
C LYS A 115 -0.92 7.94 -10.30
N THR A 116 -1.35 6.69 -10.16
CA THR A 116 -1.34 5.70 -11.24
C THR A 116 -2.11 6.17 -12.46
N VAL A 117 -3.35 6.64 -12.27
CA VAL A 117 -4.17 7.10 -13.40
C VAL A 117 -3.55 8.36 -14.02
N LYS A 118 -3.06 9.29 -13.19
CA LYS A 118 -2.40 10.51 -13.70
C LYS A 118 -1.16 10.17 -14.52
N GLU A 119 -0.30 9.26 -14.05
CA GLU A 119 0.92 8.85 -14.74
C GLU A 119 0.60 8.28 -16.13
N TYR A 120 -0.44 7.45 -16.25
CA TYR A 120 -0.92 6.96 -17.53
C TYR A 120 -1.46 8.09 -18.43
N LEU A 121 -2.24 9.03 -17.87
CA LEU A 121 -2.76 10.18 -18.62
C LEU A 121 -1.67 11.21 -18.98
N ASP A 122 -0.54 11.24 -18.28
CA ASP A 122 0.58 12.12 -18.63
C ASP A 122 1.37 11.58 -19.85
N LEU A 123 1.15 10.32 -20.26
CA LEU A 123 1.76 9.75 -21.46
C LEU A 123 1.19 10.36 -22.75
N SER A 124 2.00 10.35 -23.81
CA SER A 124 1.54 10.61 -25.17
C SER A 124 0.49 9.56 -25.59
N LEU A 125 -0.38 9.89 -26.54
CA LEU A 125 -1.43 8.97 -26.99
C LEU A 125 -0.86 7.64 -27.51
N GLU A 126 0.24 7.67 -28.25
CA GLU A 126 0.93 6.47 -28.72
C GLU A 126 1.46 5.61 -27.57
N SER A 127 2.10 6.23 -26.56
CA SER A 127 2.59 5.51 -25.39
C SER A 127 1.45 4.95 -24.53
N ARG A 128 0.29 5.61 -24.49
CA ARG A 128 -0.91 5.08 -23.83
C ARG A 128 -1.39 3.79 -24.50
N GLU A 129 -1.46 3.76 -25.83
CA GLU A 129 -1.84 2.55 -26.58
C GLU A 129 -0.89 1.39 -26.30
N GLN A 130 0.42 1.65 -26.27
CA GLN A 130 1.45 0.64 -25.98
C GLN A 130 1.40 0.12 -24.53
N GLN A 131 0.91 0.92 -23.59
CA GLN A 131 0.84 0.58 -22.16
C GLN A 131 -0.57 0.21 -21.69
N LEU A 132 -1.56 0.17 -22.59
CA LEU A 132 -2.96 -0.02 -22.24
C LEU A 132 -3.19 -1.31 -21.46
N ASP A 133 -2.59 -2.42 -21.88
CA ASP A 133 -2.78 -3.72 -21.23
C ASP A 133 -2.20 -3.70 -19.80
N VAL A 134 -0.97 -3.19 -19.64
CA VAL A 134 -0.31 -3.07 -18.33
C VAL A 134 -1.11 -2.16 -17.40
N PHE A 135 -1.63 -1.06 -17.92
CA PHE A 135 -2.47 -0.15 -17.15
C PHE A 135 -3.80 -0.80 -16.75
N THR A 136 -4.44 -1.53 -17.68
CA THR A 136 -5.70 -2.23 -17.43
C THR A 136 -5.54 -3.30 -16.34
N ASP A 137 -4.49 -4.13 -16.43
CA ASP A 137 -4.17 -5.16 -15.42
C ASP A 137 -3.97 -4.55 -14.03
N LEU A 138 -3.35 -3.37 -13.97
CA LEU A 138 -3.14 -2.66 -12.72
C LEU A 138 -4.46 -2.11 -12.16
N ILE A 139 -5.32 -1.51 -12.99
CA ILE A 139 -6.64 -1.02 -12.59
C ILE A 139 -7.55 -2.17 -12.13
N ASP A 140 -7.58 -3.29 -12.85
CA ASP A 140 -8.34 -4.47 -12.44
C ASP A 140 -7.80 -5.05 -11.13
N GLY A 141 -6.47 -5.10 -10.97
CA GLY A 141 -5.85 -5.49 -9.71
C GLY A 141 -6.23 -4.59 -8.53
N LEU A 142 -6.32 -3.26 -8.72
CA LEU A 142 -6.77 -2.33 -7.68
C LEU A 142 -8.25 -2.52 -7.36
N ARG A 143 -9.07 -2.75 -8.39
CA ARG A 143 -10.51 -2.99 -8.25
C ARG A 143 -10.80 -4.25 -7.44
N ASP A 144 -10.17 -5.36 -7.80
CA ASP A 144 -10.35 -6.64 -7.10
C ASP A 144 -10.06 -6.51 -5.61
N VAL A 145 -9.01 -5.76 -5.27
CA VAL A 145 -8.66 -5.54 -3.86
C VAL A 145 -9.64 -4.61 -3.16
N CYS A 146 -10.07 -3.52 -3.79
CA CYS A 146 -11.06 -2.63 -3.18
C CYS A 146 -12.37 -3.38 -2.93
N GLN A 147 -12.82 -4.17 -3.91
CA GLN A 147 -14.01 -5.01 -3.79
C GLN A 147 -13.85 -6.08 -2.70
N ARG A 148 -12.71 -6.78 -2.64
CA ARG A 148 -12.47 -7.79 -1.60
C ARG A 148 -12.36 -7.18 -0.21
N SER A 149 -11.71 -6.02 -0.08
CA SER A 149 -11.61 -5.29 1.18
C SER A 149 -12.99 -4.86 1.68
N ARG A 150 -13.85 -4.39 0.77
CA ARG A 150 -15.25 -4.09 1.08
C ARG A 150 -16.00 -5.32 1.60
N ILE A 151 -15.90 -6.47 0.92
CA ILE A 151 -16.56 -7.72 1.35
C ILE A 151 -16.08 -8.13 2.74
N ILE A 152 -14.77 -8.12 2.99
CA ILE A 152 -14.15 -8.46 4.27
C ILE A 152 -14.71 -7.58 5.41
N VAL A 153 -14.92 -6.28 5.13
CA VAL A 153 -15.44 -5.29 6.10
C VAL A 153 -16.95 -5.41 6.31
N GLU A 154 -17.70 -5.72 5.25
CA GLU A 154 -19.15 -5.97 5.32
C GLU A 154 -19.46 -7.25 6.10
N LYS A 155 -18.63 -8.30 5.94
CA LYS A 155 -18.77 -9.58 6.64
C LYS A 155 -18.07 -9.64 8.00
N ASN A 156 -17.36 -8.59 8.41
CA ASN A 156 -16.54 -8.53 9.62
C ASN A 156 -15.48 -9.67 9.71
N GLU A 157 -14.91 -10.08 8.58
CA GLU A 157 -13.89 -11.14 8.48
C GLU A 157 -12.49 -10.63 8.86
N THR A 158 -12.34 -10.17 10.11
CA THR A 158 -11.11 -9.51 10.62
C THR A 158 -9.83 -10.35 10.48
N GLN A 159 -9.94 -11.67 10.43
CA GLN A 159 -8.84 -12.60 10.18
C GLN A 159 -8.17 -12.40 8.81
N GLU A 160 -8.90 -11.91 7.81
CA GLU A 160 -8.39 -11.68 6.45
C GLU A 160 -7.62 -10.36 6.32
N PHE A 161 -7.68 -9.47 7.32
CA PHE A 161 -7.16 -8.11 7.22
C PHE A 161 -5.64 -8.10 6.99
N LYS A 162 -4.90 -8.94 7.71
CA LYS A 162 -3.43 -9.02 7.58
C LYS A 162 -3.02 -9.56 6.22
N THR A 163 -3.70 -10.60 5.74
CA THR A 163 -3.46 -11.19 4.42
C THR A 163 -3.71 -10.16 3.33
N MET A 164 -4.83 -9.42 3.42
CA MET A 164 -5.17 -8.40 2.44
C MET A 164 -4.20 -7.22 2.46
N ALA A 165 -3.82 -6.75 3.65
CA ALA A 165 -2.85 -5.67 3.79
C ALA A 165 -1.47 -6.05 3.23
N LEU A 166 -1.00 -7.28 3.47
CA LEU A 166 0.25 -7.78 2.91
C LEU A 166 0.21 -7.89 1.39
N PHE A 167 -0.92 -8.32 0.83
CA PHE A 167 -1.11 -8.34 -0.62
C PHE A 167 -1.02 -6.93 -1.22
N LEU A 168 -1.68 -5.96 -0.59
CA LEU A 168 -1.66 -4.55 -1.01
C LEU A 168 -0.26 -3.95 -0.96
N SER A 169 0.44 -4.14 0.16
CA SER A 169 1.78 -3.59 0.32
C SER A 169 2.78 -4.20 -0.65
N ASN A 170 2.71 -5.51 -0.95
CA ASN A 170 3.63 -6.13 -1.89
C ASN A 170 3.35 -5.77 -3.35
N LYS A 171 2.07 -5.63 -3.74
CA LYS A 171 1.69 -5.42 -5.14
C LYS A 171 1.75 -3.94 -5.56
N PHE A 172 1.58 -3.01 -4.61
CA PHE A 172 1.40 -1.58 -4.91
C PHE A 172 2.28 -0.63 -4.08
N SER A 173 3.31 -1.10 -3.37
CA SER A 173 4.24 -0.19 -2.65
C SER A 173 5.24 0.52 -3.54
#